data_AF-A0A093BGD7-F1
#
_entry.id   AF-A0A093BGD7-F1
#
_cell.length_a   1.000
_cell.length_b   1.000
_cell.length_c   1.000
_cell.angle_alpha   90.00
_cell.angle_beta   90.00
_cell.angle_gamma   90.00
#
_symmetry.space_group_name_H-M   'P 1'
#
loop_
_entity.id
_entity.type
_entity.pdbx_description
1 polymer ?
#
loop_
_entity_poly.entity_id
_entity_poly.type
_entity_poly.pdbx_seq_one_letter_code
_entity_poly.pdbx_strand_id
1 'polypeptide(L)'
;SGKGSQHPFGAMNLPQTPTVAQIGISVELLESLAQQTPVANAAVSSVDSFTEFTQKMLDNFYNFASSFAVTQAQMTPNPSEAFIPANVVLKW
;
A
#
# COMPACT_ATOMS: atom_id res chain seq x y z
N SER A 1 -7.83 4.59 35.51
CA SER A 1 -9.07 3.94 35.01
C SER A 1 -9.67 4.87 33.96
N GLY A 2 -9.40 4.63 32.68
CA GLY A 2 -9.80 5.52 31.58
C GLY A 2 -11.27 5.31 31.23
N LYS A 3 -12.02 6.40 31.08
CA LYS A 3 -13.44 6.39 30.67
C LYS A 3 -13.58 5.89 29.22
N GLY A 4 -13.56 4.58 29.02
CA GLY A 4 -13.87 3.94 27.73
C GLY A 4 -15.36 3.70 27.48
N SER A 5 -16.26 4.35 28.23
CA SER A 5 -17.70 4.00 28.28
C SER A 5 -18.64 5.15 27.89
N GLN A 6 -18.30 5.90 26.85
CA GLN A 6 -19.25 6.88 26.27
C GLN A 6 -19.19 6.96 24.75
N HIS A 7 -18.67 5.92 24.09
CA HIS A 7 -18.78 5.79 22.64
C HIS A 7 -20.09 5.05 22.33
N PRO A 8 -20.98 5.58 21.46
CA PRO A 8 -22.32 5.04 21.24
C PRO A 8 -22.36 3.58 20.78
N PHE A 9 -21.26 3.09 20.20
CA PHE A 9 -21.14 1.71 19.73
C PHE A 9 -20.63 0.73 20.81
N GLY A 10 -20.03 1.21 21.90
CA GLY A 10 -19.50 0.36 22.97
C GLY A 10 -20.56 -0.35 23.80
N ALA A 11 -21.82 0.10 23.71
CA ALA A 11 -22.97 -0.46 24.44
C ALA A 11 -23.91 -1.28 23.55
N MET A 12 -23.68 -1.34 22.23
CA MET A 12 -24.50 -2.11 21.31
C MET A 12 -23.98 -3.55 21.20
N ASN A 13 -24.87 -4.53 21.35
CA ASN A 13 -24.53 -5.92 21.07
C ASN A 13 -24.62 -6.18 19.55
N LEU A 14 -23.57 -5.84 18.80
CA LEU A 14 -23.51 -6.14 17.37
C LEU A 14 -22.90 -7.53 17.14
N PRO A 15 -23.59 -8.43 16.40
CA PRO A 15 -23.01 -9.71 16.01
C PRO A 15 -21.81 -9.48 15.09
N GLN A 16 -20.62 -9.88 15.54
CA GLN A 16 -19.39 -9.82 14.76
C GLN A 16 -19.15 -11.18 14.10
N THR A 17 -19.38 -11.25 12.79
CA THR A 17 -19.00 -12.40 11.98
C THR A 17 -17.87 -11.99 11.02
N PRO A 18 -16.90 -12.87 10.71
CA PRO A 18 -15.76 -12.53 9.85
C PRO A 18 -16.15 -12.08 8.43
N THR A 19 -17.36 -12.40 7.98
CA THR A 19 -17.87 -12.10 6.64
C THR A 19 -18.70 -10.83 6.56
N VAL A 20 -19.00 -10.18 7.68
CA VAL A 20 -19.86 -9.00 7.74
C VAL A 20 -19.08 -7.82 8.33
N ALA A 21 -18.77 -6.85 7.48
CA ALA A 21 -18.18 -5.57 7.90
C ALA A 21 -19.23 -4.67 8.58
N GLN A 22 -18.78 -3.78 9.47
CA GLN A 22 -19.63 -2.83 10.18
C GLN A 22 -19.11 -1.40 9.98
N ILE A 23 -20.01 -0.44 9.76
CA ILE A 23 -19.71 0.99 9.68
C ILE A 23 -20.50 1.69 10.79
N GLY A 24 -19.80 2.38 11.69
CA GLY A 24 -20.41 3.17 12.75
C GLY A 24 -20.32 4.67 12.45
N ILE A 25 -21.46 5.35 12.39
CA ILE A 25 -21.52 6.81 12.23
C ILE A 25 -22.06 7.41 13.53
N SER A 26 -21.22 8.18 14.24
CA SER A 26 -21.60 8.93 15.44
C SER A 26 -21.79 10.40 15.10
N VAL A 27 -22.84 11.02 15.62
CA VAL A 27 -23.01 12.48 15.57
C VAL A 27 -22.25 13.10 16.73
N GLU A 28 -21.24 13.90 16.43
CA GLU A 28 -20.35 14.54 17.41
C GLU A 28 -20.19 16.04 17.15
N LEU A 29 -19.75 16.79 18.16
CA LEU A 29 -19.42 18.21 18.02
C LEU A 29 -18.16 18.39 17.15
N LEU A 30 -18.12 19.42 16.30
CA LEU A 30 -16.99 19.69 15.41
C LEU A 30 -15.67 19.89 16.16
N GLU A 31 -15.71 20.52 17.34
CA GLU A 31 -14.54 20.70 18.21
C GLU A 31 -13.96 19.36 18.70
N SER A 32 -14.82 18.36 18.94
CA SER A 32 -14.41 16.99 19.29
C SER A 32 -13.73 16.32 18.10
N LEU A 33 -14.34 16.43 16.91
CA LEU A 33 -13.81 15.84 15.67
C LEU A 33 -12.43 16.41 15.29
N ALA A 34 -12.20 17.71 15.49
CA ALA A 34 -10.93 18.36 15.19
C ALA A 34 -9.75 17.83 16.03
N GLN A 35 -10.02 17.22 17.18
CA GLN A 35 -9.02 16.61 18.06
C GLN A 35 -8.81 15.12 17.77
N GLN A 36 -9.62 14.51 16.89
CA GLN A 36 -9.46 13.11 16.51
C GLN A 36 -8.41 12.97 15.40
N THR A 37 -7.59 11.93 15.50
CA THR A 37 -6.67 11.53 14.43
C THR A 37 -7.27 10.33 13.71
N PRO A 38 -7.72 10.46 12.44
CA PRO A 38 -8.16 9.32 11.65
C PRO A 38 -7.05 8.27 11.56
N VAL A 39 -7.42 6.98 11.46
CA VAL A 39 -6.44 5.93 11.22
C VAL A 39 -5.75 6.13 9.86
N ALA A 40 -4.48 5.74 9.76
CA ALA A 40 -3.72 5.88 8.52
C ALA A 40 -4.45 5.21 7.34
N ASN A 41 -4.47 5.88 6.18
CA ASN A 41 -5.15 5.43 4.95
C ASN A 41 -6.68 5.28 5.05
N ALA A 42 -7.35 5.83 6.10
CA ALA A 42 -8.81 5.92 6.14
C ALA A 42 -9.37 7.00 5.21
N ALA A 43 -8.59 8.05 4.98
CA ALA A 43 -8.87 8.97 3.89
C ALA A 43 -8.56 8.28 2.57
N VAL A 44 -9.36 8.58 1.53
CA VAL A 44 -9.05 8.17 0.16
C VAL A 44 -7.59 8.55 -0.13
N SER A 45 -6.82 7.58 -0.63
CA SER A 45 -5.43 7.82 -1.00
C SER A 45 -5.38 9.06 -1.92
N SER A 46 -4.64 10.09 -1.53
CA SER A 46 -4.46 11.28 -2.38
C SER A 46 -3.67 10.95 -3.65
N VAL A 47 -3.04 9.77 -3.67
CA VAL A 47 -2.44 9.17 -4.85
C VAL A 47 -3.58 8.58 -5.69
N ASP A 48 -3.78 9.13 -6.88
CA ASP A 48 -4.63 8.53 -7.91
C ASP A 48 -4.26 7.04 -8.05
N SER A 49 -5.24 6.12 -8.01
CA SER A 49 -4.98 4.67 -8.12
C SER A 49 -4.15 4.32 -9.35
N PHE A 50 -4.24 5.12 -10.42
CA PHE A 50 -3.38 4.97 -11.60
C PHE A 50 -1.90 5.31 -11.30
N THR A 51 -1.64 6.31 -10.46
CA THR A 51 -0.29 6.65 -9.99
C THR A 51 0.29 5.54 -9.11
N GLU A 52 -0.51 4.99 -8.19
CA GLU A 52 -0.06 3.86 -7.35
C GLU A 52 0.27 2.63 -8.21
N PHE A 53 -0.58 2.31 -9.17
CA PHE A 53 -0.35 1.21 -10.11
C PHE A 53 0.95 1.41 -10.92
N THR A 54 1.12 2.58 -11.52
CA THR A 54 2.30 2.87 -12.35
C THR A 54 3.60 2.83 -11.56
N GLN A 55 3.63 3.37 -10.34
CA GLN A 55 4.78 3.26 -9.44
C GLN A 55 5.14 1.80 -9.14
N LYS A 56 4.16 1.00 -8.71
CA LYS A 56 4.38 -0.41 -8.39
C LYS A 56 4.84 -1.23 -9.60
N MET A 57 4.33 -0.93 -10.79
CA MET A 57 4.74 -1.61 -12.02
C MET A 57 6.19 -1.31 -12.39
N LEU A 58 6.62 -0.04 -12.28
CA LEU A 58 8.01 0.35 -12.54
C LEU A 58 8.98 -0.29 -11.54
N ASP A 59 8.63 -0.27 -10.25
CA ASP A 59 9.42 -0.93 -9.21
C ASP A 59 9.50 -2.45 -9.44
N ASN A 60 8.39 -3.08 -9.80
CA ASN A 60 8.34 -4.51 -10.09
C ASN A 60 9.23 -4.87 -11.28
N PHE A 61 9.13 -4.12 -12.38
CA PHE A 61 9.94 -4.35 -13.58
C PHE A 61 11.43 -4.22 -13.29
N TYR A 62 11.87 -3.14 -12.63
CA TYR A 62 13.27 -2.94 -12.31
C TYR A 62 13.81 -4.03 -11.37
N ASN A 63 13.07 -4.39 -10.33
CA ASN A 63 13.45 -5.47 -9.41
C ASN A 63 13.54 -6.82 -10.13
N PHE A 64 12.60 -7.12 -11.03
CA PHE A 64 12.64 -8.33 -11.83
C PHE A 64 13.87 -8.34 -12.76
N ALA A 65 14.06 -7.33 -13.60
CA ALA A 65 15.16 -7.27 -14.56
C ALA A 65 16.55 -7.28 -13.89
N SER A 66 16.71 -6.51 -12.79
CA SER A 66 17.97 -6.45 -12.05
C SER A 66 18.34 -7.77 -11.36
N SER A 67 17.37 -8.61 -11.03
CA SER A 67 17.63 -9.94 -10.45
C SER A 67 18.35 -10.90 -11.42
N PHE A 68 18.29 -10.63 -12.73
CA PHE A 68 19.01 -11.36 -13.77
C PHE A 68 20.29 -10.67 -14.23
N ALA A 69 20.68 -9.55 -13.60
CA ALA A 69 21.91 -8.86 -13.96
C ALA A 69 23.13 -9.75 -13.68
N VAL A 70 23.93 -9.99 -14.72
CA VAL A 70 25.16 -10.79 -14.64
C VAL A 70 26.34 -10.01 -15.21
N THR A 71 27.51 -10.20 -14.63
CA THR A 71 28.77 -9.73 -15.21
C THR A 71 29.21 -10.64 -16.35
N GLN A 72 30.08 -10.16 -17.24
CA GLN A 72 30.63 -10.98 -18.33
C GLN A 72 31.33 -12.25 -17.81
N ALA A 73 31.91 -12.21 -16.61
CA ALA A 73 32.57 -13.37 -15.99
C ALA A 73 31.59 -14.46 -15.51
N GLN A 74 30.30 -14.12 -15.34
CA GLN A 74 29.25 -15.05 -14.88
C GLN A 74 28.38 -15.57 -16.03
N MET A 75 28.54 -15.02 -17.24
CA MET A 75 27.76 -15.43 -18.42
C MET A 75 28.18 -16.83 -18.89
N THR A 76 27.19 -17.64 -19.27
CA THR A 76 27.40 -18.87 -20.02
C THR A 76 27.35 -18.56 -21.52
N PRO A 77 28.17 -19.22 -22.37
CA PRO A 77 28.17 -18.94 -23.80
C PRO A 77 26.80 -19.22 -24.44
N ASN A 78 26.12 -18.17 -24.89
CA ASN A 78 24.88 -18.24 -25.65
C ASN A 78 24.88 -17.19 -26.79
N PRO A 79 25.44 -17.52 -27.97
CA PRO A 79 25.68 -16.53 -29.03
C PRO A 79 24.39 -15.99 -29.68
N SER A 80 23.23 -16.60 -29.42
CA SER A 80 21.94 -16.16 -29.96
C SER A 80 21.16 -15.24 -29.01
N GLU A 81 21.66 -15.01 -27.79
CA GLU A 81 20.99 -14.23 -26.76
C GLU A 81 21.44 -12.78 -26.76
N ALA A 82 20.46 -11.87 -26.66
CA ALA A 82 20.72 -10.44 -26.55
C ALA A 82 20.78 -10.02 -25.08
N PHE A 83 21.83 -9.27 -24.72
CA PHE A 83 21.99 -8.71 -23.38
C PHE A 83 21.90 -7.19 -23.44
N ILE A 84 21.12 -6.61 -22.54
CA ILE A 84 21.03 -5.16 -22.36
C ILE A 84 22.00 -4.78 -21.23
N PRO A 85 22.91 -3.81 -21.43
CA PRO A 85 23.76 -3.32 -20.35
C PRO A 85 22.93 -2.79 -19.18
N ALA A 86 23.22 -3.22 -17.95
CA ALA A 86 22.42 -2.89 -16.77
C ALA A 86 22.28 -1.36 -16.52
N ASN A 87 23.30 -0.57 -16.92
CA ASN A 87 23.26 0.89 -16.82
C ASN A 87 22.25 1.55 -17.76
N VAL A 88 21.81 0.88 -18.84
CA VAL A 88 20.74 1.36 -19.72
C VAL A 88 19.39 1.21 -19.02
N VAL A 89 19.17 0.08 -18.32
CA VAL A 89 17.92 -0.17 -17.57
C VAL A 89 17.75 0.80 -16.41
N LEU A 90 18.84 1.17 -15.73
CA LEU A 90 18.79 2.17 -14.63
C LEU A 90 18.54 3.61 -15.12
N LYS A 91 18.92 3.92 -16.36
CA LYS A 91 18.82 5.28 -16.93
C LYS A 91 17.50 5.52 -17.68
N TRP A 92 16.81 4.46 -18.06
CA TRP A 92 15.52 4.53 -18.74
C TRP A 92 14.43 4.96 -17.76
#